data_AF-A0A7S2MW73-F1
#
_entry.id   AF-A0A7S2MW73-F1
#
_cell.length_a   1.000
_cell.length_b   1.000
_cell.length_c   1.000
_cell.angle_alpha   90.00
_cell.angle_beta   90.00
_cell.angle_gamma   90.00
#
_symmetry.space_group_name_H-M   'P 1'
#
loop_
_entity.id
_entity.type
_entity.pdbx_description
1 polymer ?
#
loop_
_entity_poly.entity_id
_entity_poly.type
_entity_poly.pdbx_seq_one_letter_code
_entity_poly.pdbx_strand_id
1 'polypeptide(L)'
;VSLENMLLYASGHGQWQVRLCDPGQAVLIAADARTGAELPTPFRGFAAKQFRPPEIYAKREYIATKVDSWCLGWSTFYLLVANPMFHSADPAAHDPDWKLFHRGHFSSLFSMKGWRPTLSQHARDFILRLMDANPRKRLSITEAL
;
A
#
# COMPACT_ATOMS: atom_id res chain seq x y z
N VAL A 1 2.43 4.06 4.90
CA VAL A 1 3.92 4.07 5.05
C VAL A 1 4.65 4.20 3.71
N SER A 2 5.72 4.99 3.58
CA SER A 2 6.59 5.07 2.38
C SER A 2 7.94 4.38 2.59
N LEU A 3 8.65 4.04 1.49
CA LEU A 3 10.00 3.46 1.54
C LEU A 3 11.06 4.42 2.10
N GLU A 4 10.90 5.74 1.92
CA GLU A 4 11.75 6.79 2.51
C GLU A 4 11.74 6.75 4.05
N ASN A 5 10.67 6.21 4.65
CA ASN A 5 10.51 6.07 6.09
C ASN A 5 10.96 4.68 6.60
N MET A 6 11.59 3.86 5.75
CA MET A 6 12.15 2.54 6.10
C MET A 6 13.68 2.59 6.03
N LEU A 7 14.33 2.81 7.18
CA LEU A 7 15.78 2.98 7.27
C LEU A 7 16.48 1.68 7.64
N LEU A 8 17.67 1.46 7.07
CA LEU A 8 18.53 0.32 7.43
C LEU A 8 19.42 0.70 8.61
N TYR A 9 19.39 -0.12 9.65
CA TYR A 9 20.22 0.00 10.84
C TYR A 9 21.15 -1.22 10.93
N ALA A 10 22.46 -0.99 10.94
CA ALA A 10 23.45 -2.03 11.17
C ALA A 10 23.56 -2.30 12.68
N SER A 11 23.32 -3.55 13.09
CA SER A 11 23.69 -4.01 14.42
C SER A 11 25.21 -4.22 14.49
N GLY A 12 25.81 -4.08 15.67
CA GLY A 12 27.25 -4.28 15.88
C GLY A 12 27.78 -5.68 15.52
N HIS A 13 26.89 -6.62 15.17
CA HIS A 13 27.21 -8.00 14.74
C HIS A 13 27.06 -8.21 13.24
N GLY A 14 26.90 -7.15 12.44
CA GLY A 14 26.79 -7.24 10.97
C GLY A 14 25.40 -7.62 10.46
N GLN A 15 24.38 -7.64 11.32
CA GLN A 15 22.99 -7.85 10.89
C GLN A 15 22.30 -6.51 10.59
N TRP A 16 21.53 -6.47 9.51
CA TRP A 16 20.73 -5.30 9.15
C TRP A 16 19.30 -5.43 9.64
N GLN A 17 18.79 -4.35 10.21
CA GLN A 17 17.40 -4.23 10.65
C GLN A 17 16.73 -3.08 9.90
N VAL A 18 15.49 -3.29 9.44
CA VAL A 18 14.65 -2.20 8.93
C VAL A 18 13.98 -1.53 10.12
N ARG A 19 14.07 -0.20 10.21
CA ARG A 19 13.39 0.61 11.22
C ARG A 19 12.48 1.63 10.55
N LEU A 20 11.26 1.73 11.07
CA LEU A 20 10.30 2.74 10.65
C LEU A 20 10.56 4.06 11.38
N CYS A 21 10.47 5.17 10.65
CA CYS A 21 10.57 6.51 11.21
C CYS A 21 9.44 7.42 10.69
N ASP A 22 9.45 8.68 11.14
CA ASP A 22 8.47 9.71 10.78
C ASP A 22 6.99 9.33 11.04
N PRO A 23 6.59 9.23 12.33
CA PRO A 23 5.19 9.02 12.69
C PRO A 23 4.36 10.31 12.63
N GLY A 24 4.82 11.38 11.96
CA GLY A 24 4.16 12.70 11.98
C GLY A 24 2.73 12.71 11.44
N GLN A 25 2.37 11.71 10.63
CA GLN A 25 1.02 11.51 10.10
C GLN A 25 0.29 10.29 10.71
N ALA A 26 0.84 9.68 11.75
CA ALA A 26 0.22 8.54 12.42
C ALA A 26 -1.08 8.95 13.12
N VAL A 27 -2.03 8.03 13.19
CA VAL A 27 -3.34 8.22 13.83
C VAL A 27 -3.56 7.16 14.90
N LEU A 28 -4.31 7.52 15.95
CA LEU A 28 -4.78 6.55 16.92
C LEU A 28 -5.91 5.73 16.29
N ILE A 29 -5.79 4.41 16.39
CA ILE A 29 -6.79 3.47 15.92
C ILE A 29 -7.69 3.08 17.09
N ALA A 30 -8.99 3.14 16.89
CA ALA A 30 -9.99 2.60 17.82
C ALA A 30 -10.53 1.27 17.29
N ALA A 31 -10.95 0.39 18.19
CA ALA A 31 -11.58 -0.88 17.86
C ALA A 31 -12.96 -0.98 18.51
N ASP A 32 -13.89 -1.63 17.83
CA ASP A 32 -15.20 -1.97 18.37
C ASP A 32 -15.03 -2.93 19.55
N ALA A 33 -15.54 -2.56 20.72
CA ALA A 33 -15.30 -3.30 21.96
C ALA A 33 -15.87 -4.72 21.95
N ARG A 34 -16.84 -5.03 21.07
CA ARG A 34 -17.50 -6.34 21.00
C ARG A 34 -16.85 -7.25 19.96
N THR A 35 -16.49 -6.70 18.80
CA THR A 35 -16.00 -7.47 17.65
C THR A 35 -14.49 -7.39 17.47
N GLY A 36 -13.82 -6.44 18.13
CA GLY A 36 -12.39 -6.14 17.93
C GLY A 36 -12.08 -5.53 16.56
N ALA A 37 -13.09 -5.25 15.74
CA ALA A 37 -12.91 -4.69 14.42
C ALA A 37 -12.47 -3.22 14.51
N GLU A 38 -11.51 -2.83 13.68
CA GLU A 38 -11.08 -1.44 13.57
C GLU A 38 -12.24 -0.52 13.18
N LEU A 39 -12.37 0.58 13.90
CA LEU A 39 -13.34 1.64 13.63
C LEU A 39 -12.76 2.62 12.60
N PRO A 40 -13.60 3.19 11.71
CA PRO A 40 -13.18 4.22 10.78
C PRO A 40 -12.55 5.42 11.49
N THR A 41 -11.44 5.91 10.95
CA THR A 41 -10.76 7.13 11.37
C THR A 41 -11.27 8.31 10.53
N PRO A 42 -11.58 9.48 11.13
CA PRO A 42 -11.91 10.69 10.39
C PRO A 42 -10.82 11.10 9.40
N PHE A 43 -11.20 11.77 8.31
CA PHE A 43 -10.23 12.30 7.36
C PHE A 43 -9.33 13.37 8.03
N ARG A 44 -8.01 13.12 8.06
CA ARG A 44 -6.99 13.99 8.67
C ARG A 44 -6.12 14.73 7.65
N GLY A 45 -6.59 14.85 6.42
CA GLY A 45 -5.81 15.39 5.30
C GLY A 45 -5.11 14.30 4.50
N PHE A 46 -4.31 14.74 3.52
CA PHE A 46 -3.65 13.84 2.59
C PHE A 46 -2.30 13.34 3.13
N ALA A 47 -2.22 12.04 3.40
CA ALA A 47 -0.95 11.30 3.55
C ALA A 47 -0.53 10.67 2.21
N ALA A 48 0.72 10.21 2.08
CA ALA A 48 1.22 9.40 0.96
C ALA A 48 0.95 9.98 -0.45
N LYS A 49 1.81 10.87 -0.99
CA LYS A 49 1.53 11.59 -2.24
C LYS A 49 1.24 10.70 -3.46
N GLN A 50 2.18 9.82 -3.82
CA GLN A 50 2.09 9.03 -5.08
C GLN A 50 1.35 7.70 -4.94
N PHE A 51 1.43 7.07 -3.77
CA PHE A 51 0.91 5.74 -3.51
C PHE A 51 -0.36 5.76 -2.64
N ARG A 52 -1.10 6.87 -2.66
CA ARG A 52 -2.35 7.02 -1.90
C ARG A 52 -3.39 5.99 -2.36
N PRO A 53 -4.10 5.33 -1.44
CA PRO A 53 -5.25 4.50 -1.79
C PRO A 53 -6.39 5.32 -2.41
N PRO A 54 -7.21 4.74 -3.30
CA PRO A 54 -8.30 5.44 -3.98
C PRO A 54 -9.32 6.02 -3.00
N GLU A 55 -9.60 5.35 -1.88
CA GLU A 55 -10.63 5.78 -0.94
C GLU A 55 -10.30 7.09 -0.21
N ILE A 56 -9.03 7.46 -0.11
CA ILE A 56 -8.63 8.71 0.58
C ILE A 56 -9.01 9.94 -0.24
N TYR A 57 -9.14 9.83 -1.56
CA TYR A 57 -9.60 10.93 -2.41
C TYR A 57 -11.07 11.30 -2.17
N ALA A 58 -11.86 10.41 -1.56
CA ALA A 58 -13.22 10.71 -1.15
C ALA A 58 -13.32 11.64 0.08
N LYS A 59 -12.18 11.95 0.74
CA LYS A 59 -12.10 12.87 1.90
C LYS A 59 -13.11 12.53 3.01
N ARG A 60 -13.35 11.24 3.21
CA ARG A 60 -14.26 10.68 4.22
C ARG A 60 -13.49 9.77 5.18
N GLU A 61 -14.20 9.21 6.14
CA GLU A 61 -13.64 8.25 7.07
C GLU A 61 -13.06 7.02 6.35
N TYR A 62 -11.98 6.48 6.90
CA TYR A 62 -11.25 5.36 6.30
C TYR A 62 -10.73 4.41 7.38
N ILE A 63 -10.42 3.18 7.00
CA ILE A 63 -9.77 2.21 7.88
C ILE A 63 -8.26 2.44 7.78
N ALA A 64 -7.62 2.91 8.86
CA ALA A 64 -6.25 3.40 8.83
C ALA A 64 -5.25 2.27 8.52
N THR A 65 -5.42 1.09 9.12
CA THR A 65 -4.50 -0.04 8.84
C THR A 65 -4.57 -0.51 7.38
N LYS A 66 -5.75 -0.39 6.74
CA LYS A 66 -5.93 -0.77 5.33
C LYS A 66 -5.24 0.20 4.39
N VAL A 67 -5.08 1.47 4.77
CA VAL A 67 -4.24 2.42 4.03
C VAL A 67 -2.80 1.95 4.04
N ASP A 68 -2.29 1.50 5.17
CA ASP A 68 -0.93 0.97 5.26
C ASP A 68 -0.73 -0.33 4.46
N SER A 69 -1.72 -1.24 4.46
CA SER A 69 -1.70 -2.41 3.57
C SER A 69 -1.49 -2.03 2.10
N TRP A 70 -2.23 -1.03 1.62
CA TRP A 70 -2.09 -0.55 0.24
C TRP A 70 -0.70 -0.01 -0.04
N CYS A 71 -0.18 0.80 0.88
CA CYS A 71 1.15 1.38 0.76
C CYS A 71 2.24 0.30 0.72
N LEU A 72 2.08 -0.75 1.52
CA LEU A 72 2.97 -1.92 1.51
C LEU A 72 2.91 -2.64 0.16
N GLY A 73 1.71 -2.87 -0.39
CA GLY A 73 1.56 -3.51 -1.70
C GLY A 73 2.23 -2.71 -2.83
N TRP A 74 2.00 -1.39 -2.86
CA TRP A 74 2.64 -0.51 -3.84
C TRP A 74 4.17 -0.52 -3.70
N SER A 75 4.67 -0.42 -2.46
CA SER A 75 6.11 -0.44 -2.16
C SER A 75 6.75 -1.79 -2.53
N THR A 76 6.04 -2.89 -2.29
CA THR A 76 6.50 -4.25 -2.62
C THR A 76 6.67 -4.41 -4.13
N PHE A 77 5.70 -3.92 -4.92
CA PHE A 77 5.84 -3.88 -6.37
C PHE A 77 7.07 -3.07 -6.80
N TYR A 78 7.22 -1.87 -6.25
CA TYR A 78 8.34 -0.99 -6.58
C TYR A 78 9.70 -1.62 -6.24
N LEU A 79 9.82 -2.32 -5.10
CA LEU A 79 11.04 -3.03 -4.72
C LEU A 79 11.41 -4.17 -5.69
N LEU A 80 10.42 -4.88 -6.24
CA LEU A 80 10.66 -6.01 -7.14
C LEU A 80 10.99 -5.57 -8.58
N VAL A 81 10.46 -4.42 -9.00
CA VAL A 81 10.47 -4.01 -10.41
C VAL A 81 11.28 -2.73 -10.65
N ALA A 82 11.57 -1.95 -9.60
CA ALA A 82 12.20 -0.63 -9.65
C ALA A 82 11.45 0.39 -10.53
N ASN A 83 10.15 0.18 -10.75
CA ASN A 83 9.27 1.03 -11.55
C ASN A 83 7.92 1.18 -10.83
N PRO A 84 7.38 2.40 -10.63
CA PRO A 84 6.08 2.56 -9.97
C PRO A 84 4.96 1.87 -10.75
N MET A 85 4.08 1.17 -10.03
CA MET A 85 2.90 0.51 -10.62
C MET A 85 1.98 1.51 -11.32
N PHE A 86 1.79 2.67 -10.69
CA PHE A 86 1.12 3.87 -11.19
C PHE A 86 1.57 5.04 -10.31
N HIS A 87 1.38 6.27 -10.77
CA HIS A 87 1.78 7.50 -10.07
C HIS A 87 0.67 8.11 -9.21
N SER A 88 -0.60 7.86 -9.54
CA SER A 88 -1.72 8.36 -8.74
C SER A 88 -3.01 7.58 -8.98
N ALA A 89 -3.71 7.26 -7.88
CA ALA A 89 -5.11 6.80 -7.91
C ALA A 89 -6.14 7.95 -7.87
N ASP A 90 -5.69 9.21 -7.95
CA ASP A 90 -6.58 10.38 -8.03
C ASP A 90 -7.37 10.36 -9.35
N PRO A 91 -8.71 10.37 -9.32
CA PRO A 91 -9.53 10.47 -10.53
C PRO A 91 -9.16 11.68 -11.42
N ALA A 92 -8.73 12.79 -10.82
CA ALA A 92 -8.35 14.01 -11.53
C ALA A 92 -6.97 13.92 -12.21
N ALA A 93 -6.09 13.01 -11.77
CA ALA A 93 -4.76 12.86 -12.36
C ALA A 93 -4.77 12.11 -13.70
N HIS A 94 -5.89 11.42 -14.03
CA HIS A 94 -6.07 10.69 -15.28
C HIS A 94 -4.97 9.66 -15.63
N ASP A 95 -4.28 9.14 -14.61
CA ASP A 95 -3.16 8.21 -14.75
C ASP A 95 -3.55 6.96 -15.58
N PRO A 96 -2.87 6.68 -16.70
CA PRO A 96 -3.19 5.55 -17.57
C PRO A 96 -2.94 4.20 -16.92
N ASP A 97 -1.90 4.09 -16.08
CA ASP A 97 -1.56 2.85 -15.39
C ASP A 97 -2.57 2.54 -14.29
N TRP A 98 -3.04 3.58 -13.59
CA TRP A 98 -4.15 3.45 -12.64
C TRP A 98 -5.42 2.95 -13.31
N LYS A 99 -5.75 3.45 -14.52
CA LYS A 99 -6.93 2.97 -15.27
C LYS A 99 -6.81 1.48 -15.60
N LEU A 100 -5.63 0.99 -15.96
CA LEU A 100 -5.40 -0.42 -16.22
C LEU A 100 -5.52 -1.25 -14.95
N PHE A 101 -4.92 -0.79 -13.84
CA PHE A 101 -5.02 -1.43 -12.53
C PHE A 101 -6.49 -1.53 -12.09
N HIS A 102 -7.22 -0.42 -12.10
CA HIS A 102 -8.61 -0.36 -11.67
C HIS A 102 -9.55 -1.21 -12.54
N ARG A 103 -9.23 -1.40 -13.83
CA ARG A 103 -10.00 -2.28 -14.73
C ARG A 103 -9.61 -3.76 -14.61
N GLY A 104 -8.67 -4.11 -13.74
CA GLY A 104 -8.22 -5.50 -13.56
C GLY A 104 -7.28 -6.00 -14.66
N HIS A 105 -6.71 -5.12 -15.49
CA HIS A 105 -5.74 -5.47 -16.54
C HIS A 105 -4.33 -5.69 -15.97
N PHE A 106 -4.22 -6.48 -14.89
CA PHE A 106 -3.00 -6.65 -14.12
C PHE A 106 -1.88 -7.28 -14.93
N SER A 107 -2.15 -8.31 -15.76
CA SER A 107 -1.11 -8.97 -16.55
C SER A 107 -0.43 -7.98 -17.52
N SER A 108 -1.22 -7.19 -18.23
CA SER A 108 -0.69 -6.18 -19.15
C SER A 108 0.09 -5.10 -18.41
N LEU A 109 -0.46 -4.58 -17.31
CA LEU A 109 0.20 -3.57 -16.48
C LEU A 109 1.55 -4.07 -15.95
N PHE A 110 1.58 -5.27 -15.36
CA PHE A 110 2.79 -5.85 -14.80
C PHE A 110 3.86 -6.05 -15.87
N SER A 111 3.50 -6.58 -17.05
CA SER A 111 4.42 -6.73 -18.17
C SER A 111 5.01 -5.39 -18.63
N MET A 112 4.16 -4.36 -18.81
CA MET A 112 4.63 -3.02 -19.21
C MET A 112 5.56 -2.38 -18.18
N LYS A 113 5.34 -2.67 -16.90
CA LYS A 113 6.16 -2.13 -15.81
C LYS A 113 7.48 -2.87 -15.63
N GLY A 114 7.66 -4.03 -16.24
CA GLY A 114 8.91 -4.81 -16.18
C GLY A 114 8.86 -6.02 -15.25
N TRP A 115 7.67 -6.53 -14.94
CA TRP A 115 7.52 -7.77 -14.18
C TRP A 115 8.17 -8.94 -14.93
N ARG A 116 9.20 -9.53 -14.32
CA ARG A 116 9.98 -10.61 -14.94
C ARG A 116 9.30 -11.96 -14.70
N PRO A 117 9.38 -12.92 -15.64
CA PRO A 117 8.87 -14.28 -15.43
C PRO A 117 9.50 -15.02 -14.24
N THR A 118 10.67 -14.58 -13.78
CA THR A 118 11.35 -15.13 -12.59
C THR A 118 10.72 -14.70 -11.27
N LEU A 119 9.84 -13.69 -11.26
CA LEU A 119 9.11 -13.27 -10.06
C LEU A 119 7.92 -14.20 -9.82
N SER A 120 7.74 -14.61 -8.57
CA SER A 120 6.78 -15.65 -8.22
C SER A 120 5.32 -15.20 -8.37
N GLN A 121 4.44 -16.16 -8.66
CA GLN A 121 2.99 -15.92 -8.63
C GLN A 121 2.51 -15.50 -7.24
N HIS A 122 3.14 -16.01 -6.17
CA HIS A 122 2.84 -15.61 -4.80
C HIS A 122 3.13 -14.13 -4.55
N ALA A 123 4.23 -13.58 -5.06
CA ALA A 123 4.53 -12.16 -4.95
C ALA A 123 3.47 -11.31 -5.65
N ARG A 124 3.03 -11.75 -6.84
CA ARG A 124 1.93 -11.09 -7.56
C ARG A 124 0.62 -11.13 -6.79
N ASP A 125 0.22 -12.30 -6.28
CA ASP A 125 -0.99 -12.46 -5.47
C ASP A 125 -0.96 -11.57 -4.22
N PHE A 126 0.15 -11.60 -3.49
CA PHE A 126 0.38 -10.80 -2.30
C PHE A 126 0.18 -9.29 -2.57
N ILE A 127 0.82 -8.75 -3.61
CA ILE A 127 0.67 -7.36 -4.02
C ILE A 127 -0.79 -7.03 -4.34
N LEU A 128 -1.46 -7.86 -5.15
CA LEU A 128 -2.83 -7.60 -5.59
C LEU A 128 -3.83 -7.65 -4.43
N ARG A 129 -3.64 -8.56 -3.46
CA ARG A 129 -4.48 -8.65 -2.25
C ARG A 129 -4.27 -7.48 -1.29
N LEU A 130 -3.03 -6.99 -1.17
CA LEU A 130 -2.71 -5.77 -0.42
C LEU A 130 -3.27 -4.50 -1.09
N MET A 131 -3.48 -4.53 -2.41
CA MET A 131 -3.95 -3.38 -3.19
C MET A 131 -5.37 -3.55 -3.72
N ASP A 132 -6.23 -4.33 -3.04
CA ASP A 132 -7.65 -4.37 -3.39
C ASP A 132 -8.27 -2.97 -3.21
N ALA A 133 -8.98 -2.49 -4.24
CA ALA A 133 -9.61 -1.18 -4.24
C ALA A 133 -10.72 -1.06 -3.18
N ASN A 134 -11.30 -2.18 -2.74
CA ASN A 134 -12.22 -2.23 -1.62
C ASN A 134 -11.43 -2.49 -0.31
N PRO A 135 -11.34 -1.52 0.61
CA PRO A 135 -10.59 -1.67 1.86
C PRO A 135 -11.08 -2.84 2.74
N ARG A 136 -12.34 -3.25 2.60
CA ARG A 136 -12.92 -4.38 3.36
C ARG A 136 -12.43 -5.74 2.86
N LYS A 137 -12.05 -5.84 1.58
CA LYS A 137 -11.51 -7.06 0.95
C LYS A 137 -9.98 -7.08 0.95
N ARG A 138 -9.37 -5.90 1.07
CA ARG A 138 -7.92 -5.71 1.13
C ARG A 138 -7.31 -6.50 2.28
N LEU A 139 -6.21 -7.21 2.01
CA LEU A 139 -5.46 -7.99 3.00
C LEU A 139 -5.04 -7.11 4.18
N SER A 140 -5.28 -7.56 5.42
CA SER A 140 -4.75 -6.86 6.60
C SER A 140 -3.24 -7.09 6.75
N ILE A 141 -2.57 -6.21 7.50
CA ILE A 141 -1.15 -6.38 7.84
C ILE A 141 -0.92 -7.69 8.61
N THR A 142 -1.81 -8.04 9.53
CA THR A 142 -1.69 -9.30 10.31
C THR A 142 -1.79 -10.54 9.43
N GLU A 143 -2.67 -10.55 8.43
CA GLU A 143 -2.79 -11.66 7.47
C GLU A 143 -1.66 -11.70 6.43
N ALA A 144 -0.87 -10.62 6.33
CA ALA A 144 0.24 -10.49 5.40
C ALA A 144 1.57 -11.05 5.95
N LEU A 145 1.62 -11.37 7.25
CA LEU A 145 2.76 -11.97 7.95
C LEU A 145 2.67 -13.50 7.92
#